data_AF-A0AAV4A9J0-F1
#
_entry.id   AF-A0AAV4A9J0-F1
#
_cell.length_a   1.000
_cell.length_b   1.000
_cell.length_c   1.000
_cell.angle_alpha   90.00
_cell.angle_beta   90.00
_cell.angle_gamma   90.00
#
_symmetry.space_group_name_H-M   'P 1'
#
loop_
_entity.id
_entity.type
_entity.pdbx_description
1 polymer ?
#
loop_
_entity_poly.entity_id
_entity_poly.type
_entity_poly.pdbx_seq_one_letter_code
_entity_poly.pdbx_strand_id
1 'polypeptide(L)'
;MAITYRLTCALLFMSLTYGKEAFFDAVPKELRCSGCEITVKVLDRMMRSPSKSLGKHVDEVIASVCDEQRFQISEYKPSTMLKVCNFIKDYHGSELHAELMKYYAHPKRSTYFEFGQHFCIDVLKMCAAVSHKSTNEGNSSLHFDSKTHDFLLKSGENVKVARPVREASHDEL
;
A
#
# COMPACT_ATOMS: atom_id res chain seq x y z
N MET A 1 -29.90 -30.10 16.89
CA MET A 1 -28.53 -29.75 16.47
C MET A 1 -28.39 -28.26 16.12
N ALA A 2 -28.87 -27.33 16.98
CA ALA A 2 -28.81 -25.88 16.71
C ALA A 2 -27.90 -25.10 17.68
N ILE A 3 -27.52 -25.73 18.80
CA ILE A 3 -26.75 -25.09 19.88
C ILE A 3 -25.24 -25.05 19.55
N THR A 4 -24.73 -26.06 18.83
CA THR A 4 -23.31 -26.15 18.44
C THR A 4 -22.89 -25.08 17.44
N TYR A 5 -23.78 -24.66 16.53
CA TYR A 5 -23.49 -23.61 15.54
C TYR A 5 -23.38 -22.19 16.14
N ARG A 6 -24.04 -21.93 17.27
CA ARG A 6 -23.97 -20.61 17.93
C ARG A 6 -22.65 -20.41 18.67
N LEU A 7 -22.09 -21.47 19.26
CA LEU A 7 -20.84 -21.40 20.00
C LEU A 7 -19.62 -21.25 19.08
N THR A 8 -19.59 -21.94 17.94
CA THR A 8 -18.49 -21.85 16.96
C THR A 8 -18.45 -20.48 16.27
N CYS A 9 -19.60 -19.86 16.01
CA CYS A 9 -19.67 -18.53 15.44
C CYS A 9 -19.08 -17.48 16.40
N ALA A 10 -19.44 -17.52 17.69
CA ALA A 10 -18.93 -16.57 18.68
C ALA A 10 -17.41 -16.63 18.88
N LEU A 11 -16.82 -17.82 18.86
CA LEU A 11 -15.36 -18.01 18.99
C LEU A 11 -14.58 -17.50 17.75
N LEU A 12 -15.14 -17.66 16.55
CA LEU A 12 -14.56 -17.10 15.32
C LEU A 12 -14.59 -15.56 15.33
N PHE A 13 -15.69 -14.97 15.78
CA PHE A 13 -15.80 -13.51 15.89
C PHE A 13 -14.80 -12.91 16.89
N MET A 14 -14.57 -13.53 18.04
CA MET A 14 -13.57 -13.02 19.02
C MET A 14 -12.13 -13.10 18.50
N SER A 15 -11.81 -14.13 17.71
CA SER A 15 -10.46 -14.32 17.16
C SER A 15 -10.12 -13.25 16.11
N LEU A 16 -11.12 -12.86 15.29
CA LEU A 16 -10.97 -11.85 14.24
C LEU A 16 -10.79 -10.43 14.81
N THR A 17 -11.47 -10.09 15.91
CA THR A 17 -11.34 -8.74 16.48
C THR A 17 -9.99 -8.53 17.18
N TYR A 18 -9.46 -9.57 17.83
CA TYR A 18 -8.18 -9.49 18.55
C TYR A 18 -6.99 -9.24 17.61
N GLY A 19 -6.94 -9.93 16.48
CA GLY A 19 -5.86 -9.73 15.50
C GLY A 19 -5.89 -8.33 14.85
N LYS A 20 -7.07 -7.71 14.79
CA LYS A 20 -7.23 -6.36 14.28
C LYS A 20 -6.63 -5.31 15.21
N GLU A 21 -6.96 -5.35 16.50
CA GLU A 21 -6.46 -4.40 17.50
C GLU A 21 -4.93 -4.49 17.62
N ALA A 22 -4.38 -5.71 17.70
CA ALA A 22 -2.94 -5.93 17.76
C ALA A 22 -2.17 -5.32 16.57
N PHE A 23 -2.76 -5.33 15.36
CA PHE A 23 -2.17 -4.67 14.20
C PHE A 23 -2.14 -3.14 14.35
N PHE A 24 -3.23 -2.55 14.82
CA PHE A 24 -3.34 -1.09 14.99
C PHE A 24 -2.42 -0.54 16.08
N ASP A 25 -2.13 -1.35 17.09
CA ASP A 25 -1.14 -1.04 18.14
C ASP A 25 0.30 -1.22 17.66
N ALA A 26 0.57 -2.26 16.86
CA ALA A 26 1.92 -2.59 16.41
C ALA A 26 2.41 -1.76 15.21
N VAL A 27 1.50 -1.27 14.37
CA VAL A 27 1.86 -0.52 13.15
C VAL A 27 1.41 0.94 13.26
N PRO A 28 2.36 1.91 13.29
CA PRO A 28 2.06 3.33 13.27
C PRO A 28 1.15 3.74 12.12
N LYS A 29 0.36 4.78 12.33
CA LYS A 29 -0.65 5.25 11.39
C LYS A 29 -0.07 5.64 10.03
N GLU A 30 1.09 6.28 10.03
CA GLU A 30 1.83 6.71 8.84
C GLU A 30 2.21 5.48 8.00
N LEU A 31 2.74 4.44 8.66
CA LEU A 31 3.12 3.19 8.01
C LEU A 31 1.91 2.40 7.51
N ARG A 32 0.77 2.47 8.21
CA ARG A 32 -0.50 1.89 7.73
C ARG A 32 -0.95 2.57 6.44
N CYS A 33 -0.92 3.90 6.40
CA CYS A 33 -1.33 4.67 5.23
C CYS A 33 -0.39 4.42 4.04
N SER A 34 0.93 4.59 4.22
CA SER A 34 1.90 4.32 3.16
C SER A 34 1.87 2.86 2.70
N GLY A 35 1.73 1.91 3.62
CA GLY A 35 1.61 0.50 3.28
C GLY A 35 0.36 0.20 2.45
N CYS A 36 -0.76 0.88 2.70
CA CYS A 36 -1.95 0.78 1.86
C CYS A 36 -1.69 1.32 0.45
N GLU A 37 -1.15 2.52 0.32
CA GLU A 37 -0.85 3.15 -0.98
C GLU A 37 0.13 2.32 -1.80
N ILE A 38 1.18 1.78 -1.17
CA ILE A 38 2.16 0.92 -1.82
C ILE A 38 1.50 -0.40 -2.25
N THR A 39 0.65 -0.99 -1.42
CA THR A 39 -0.10 -2.21 -1.77
C THR A 39 -0.95 -1.97 -3.02
N VAL A 40 -1.67 -0.84 -3.07
CA VAL A 40 -2.45 -0.45 -4.26
C VAL A 40 -1.57 -0.25 -5.49
N LYS A 41 -0.39 0.38 -5.34
CA LYS A 41 0.57 0.56 -6.44
C LYS A 41 1.08 -0.78 -6.97
N VAL A 42 1.33 -1.76 -6.10
CA VAL A 42 1.71 -3.13 -6.49
C VAL A 42 0.56 -3.83 -7.23
N LEU A 43 -0.67 -3.71 -6.73
CA LEU A 43 -1.87 -4.23 -7.39
C LEU A 43 -2.03 -3.67 -8.80
N ASP A 44 -1.92 -2.34 -8.98
CA ASP A 44 -2.01 -1.72 -10.31
C ASP A 44 -1.01 -2.32 -11.29
N ARG A 45 0.25 -2.49 -10.86
CA ARG A 45 1.28 -3.12 -11.71
C ARG A 45 0.89 -4.53 -12.13
N MET A 46 0.32 -5.32 -11.22
CA MET A 46 -0.12 -6.70 -11.50
C MET A 46 -1.39 -6.76 -12.37
N MET A 47 -2.21 -5.71 -12.35
CA MET A 47 -3.45 -5.62 -13.14
C MET A 47 -3.25 -5.14 -14.58
N ARG A 48 -2.06 -4.66 -14.97
CA ARG A 48 -1.80 -4.09 -16.32
C ARG A 48 -1.86 -5.08 -17.47
N SER A 49 -1.71 -6.38 -17.21
CA SER A 49 -1.67 -7.41 -18.26
C SER A 49 -2.54 -8.61 -17.90
N PRO A 50 -3.87 -8.47 -17.96
CA PRO A 50 -4.76 -9.59 -17.70
C PRO A 50 -4.63 -10.63 -18.80
N SER A 51 -4.31 -11.87 -18.42
CA SER A 51 -4.28 -13.02 -19.33
C SER A 51 -5.58 -13.84 -19.30
N LYS A 52 -6.49 -13.49 -18.37
CA LYS A 52 -7.71 -14.22 -18.03
C LYS A 52 -8.90 -13.26 -17.92
N SER A 53 -10.09 -13.80 -17.66
CA SER A 53 -11.26 -12.98 -17.32
C SER A 53 -10.97 -12.12 -16.09
N LEU A 54 -11.58 -10.93 -16.04
CA LEU A 54 -11.31 -9.94 -14.99
C LEU A 54 -11.42 -10.54 -13.58
N GLY A 55 -12.49 -11.26 -13.28
CA GLY A 55 -12.68 -11.88 -11.95
C GLY A 55 -11.55 -12.82 -11.56
N LYS A 56 -11.18 -13.77 -12.45
CA LYS A 56 -10.06 -14.70 -12.19
C LYS A 56 -8.73 -13.96 -12.04
N HIS A 57 -8.52 -12.92 -12.83
CA HIS A 57 -7.30 -12.11 -12.75
C HIS A 57 -7.24 -11.35 -11.42
N VAL A 58 -8.36 -10.77 -10.96
CA VAL A 58 -8.46 -10.11 -9.65
C VAL A 58 -8.18 -11.11 -8.52
N ASP A 59 -8.79 -12.30 -8.55
CA ASP A 59 -8.57 -13.35 -7.55
C ASP A 59 -7.08 -13.73 -7.45
N GLU A 60 -6.43 -13.97 -8.59
CA GLU A 60 -5.01 -14.34 -8.67
C GLU A 60 -4.08 -13.22 -8.18
N VAL A 61 -4.41 -11.98 -8.53
CA VAL A 61 -3.65 -10.82 -8.11
C VAL A 61 -3.77 -10.61 -6.59
N ILE A 62 -4.97 -10.70 -6.02
CA ILE A 62 -5.16 -10.60 -4.56
C ILE A 62 -4.45 -11.74 -3.82
N ALA A 63 -4.49 -12.96 -4.36
CA ALA A 63 -3.82 -14.09 -3.74
C ALA A 63 -2.28 -13.93 -3.67
N SER A 64 -1.68 -13.22 -4.63
CA SER A 64 -0.22 -13.13 -4.81
C SER A 64 0.38 -11.74 -4.58
N VAL A 65 -0.43 -10.73 -4.24
CA VAL A 65 0.03 -9.35 -4.04
C VAL A 65 0.99 -9.21 -2.86
N CYS A 66 0.76 -9.96 -1.78
CA CYS A 66 1.58 -9.89 -0.57
C CYS A 66 2.82 -10.78 -0.66
N ASP A 67 3.74 -10.40 -1.55
CA ASP A 67 5.06 -10.99 -1.71
C ASP A 67 6.13 -9.95 -1.38
N GLU A 68 7.08 -10.29 -0.51
CA GLU A 68 8.08 -9.35 0.00
C GLU A 68 8.92 -8.69 -1.12
N GLN A 69 9.23 -9.43 -2.19
CA GLN A 69 10.02 -8.91 -3.31
C GLN A 69 9.30 -7.78 -4.04
N ARG A 70 7.96 -7.77 -4.02
CA ARG A 70 7.14 -6.72 -4.65
C ARG A 70 7.19 -5.40 -3.90
N PHE A 71 7.58 -5.41 -2.62
CA PHE A 71 7.65 -4.22 -1.76
C PHE A 71 9.02 -3.55 -1.72
N GLN A 72 9.99 -4.04 -2.50
CA GLN A 72 11.29 -3.38 -2.70
C GLN A 72 11.18 -2.02 -3.40
N ILE A 73 9.98 -1.65 -3.86
CA ILE A 73 9.68 -0.38 -4.54
C ILE A 73 9.51 0.80 -3.57
N SER A 74 9.56 0.54 -2.26
CA SER A 74 9.36 1.54 -1.23
C SER A 74 10.65 1.81 -0.45
N GLU A 75 10.75 3.01 0.11
CA GLU A 75 11.82 3.36 1.07
C GLU A 75 11.67 2.65 2.42
N TYR A 76 10.49 2.08 2.69
CA TYR A 76 10.21 1.34 3.91
C TYR A 76 10.74 -0.09 3.85
N LYS A 77 10.97 -0.68 5.02
CA LYS A 77 11.34 -2.10 5.13
C LYS A 77 10.27 -2.98 4.46
N PRO A 78 10.63 -3.85 3.50
CA PRO A 78 9.66 -4.71 2.80
C PRO A 78 8.80 -5.55 3.75
N SER A 79 9.40 -6.10 4.80
CA SER A 79 8.69 -6.86 5.84
C SER A 79 7.62 -6.05 6.58
N THR A 80 7.79 -4.74 6.75
CA THR A 80 6.76 -3.86 7.34
C THR A 80 5.59 -3.66 6.37
N MET A 81 5.87 -3.40 5.09
CA MET A 81 4.82 -3.23 4.08
C MET A 81 4.07 -4.55 3.86
N LEU A 82 4.77 -5.68 3.92
CA LEU A 82 4.18 -7.01 3.84
C LEU A 82 3.17 -7.26 4.96
N LYS A 83 3.43 -6.78 6.19
CA LYS A 83 2.46 -6.86 7.30
C LYS A 83 1.19 -6.09 6.99
N VAL A 84 1.30 -4.88 6.44
CA VAL A 84 0.12 -4.08 6.05
C VAL A 84 -0.63 -4.75 4.92
N CYS A 85 0.08 -5.26 3.90
CA CYS A 85 -0.53 -5.99 2.80
C CYS A 85 -1.32 -7.21 3.29
N ASN A 86 -0.70 -8.07 4.11
CA ASN A 86 -1.38 -9.25 4.64
C ASN A 86 -2.59 -8.85 5.49
N PHE A 87 -2.48 -7.79 6.30
CA PHE A 87 -3.63 -7.26 7.02
C PHE A 87 -4.78 -6.87 6.06
N ILE A 88 -4.49 -6.13 4.98
CA ILE A 88 -5.51 -5.76 3.98
C ILE A 88 -6.11 -7.01 3.34
N LYS A 89 -5.29 -7.97 2.93
CA LYS A 89 -5.72 -9.20 2.26
C LYS A 89 -6.60 -10.06 3.17
N ASP A 90 -6.20 -10.24 4.44
CA ASP A 90 -6.84 -11.17 5.36
C ASP A 90 -8.13 -10.59 5.97
N TYR A 91 -8.16 -9.28 6.25
CA TYR A 91 -9.30 -8.62 6.90
C TYR A 91 -10.21 -7.83 5.96
N HIS A 92 -9.70 -7.42 4.81
CA HIS A 92 -10.41 -6.57 3.84
C HIS A 92 -10.34 -7.13 2.41
N GLY A 93 -10.02 -8.42 2.25
CA GLY A 93 -9.90 -9.06 0.95
C GLY A 93 -11.18 -9.01 0.12
N SER A 94 -12.34 -9.11 0.77
CA SER A 94 -13.66 -8.99 0.12
C SER A 94 -13.92 -7.59 -0.43
N GLU A 95 -13.63 -6.56 0.35
CA GLU A 95 -13.77 -5.15 -0.02
C GLU A 95 -12.77 -4.79 -1.11
N LEU A 96 -11.53 -5.29 -0.98
CA LEU A 96 -10.49 -5.14 -2.00
C LEU A 96 -10.94 -5.75 -3.33
N HIS A 97 -11.47 -6.98 -3.30
CA HIS A 97 -11.97 -7.66 -4.50
C HIS A 97 -13.12 -6.86 -5.15
N ALA A 98 -14.11 -6.45 -4.36
CA ALA A 98 -15.26 -5.68 -4.87
C ALA A 98 -14.83 -4.36 -5.53
N GLU A 99 -13.92 -3.61 -4.89
CA GLU A 99 -13.45 -2.33 -5.42
C GLU A 99 -12.54 -2.50 -6.65
N LEU A 100 -11.68 -3.54 -6.69
CA LEU A 100 -10.90 -3.87 -7.88
C LEU A 100 -11.81 -4.25 -9.05
N MET A 101 -12.81 -5.10 -8.83
CA MET A 101 -13.79 -5.47 -9.87
C MET A 101 -14.51 -4.25 -10.43
N LYS A 102 -14.98 -3.37 -9.56
CA LYS A 102 -15.68 -2.13 -9.95
C LYS A 102 -14.76 -1.21 -10.75
N TYR A 103 -13.55 -0.97 -10.25
CA TYR A 103 -12.58 -0.06 -10.88
C TYR A 103 -12.07 -0.57 -12.23
N TYR A 104 -11.71 -1.84 -12.35
CA TYR A 104 -11.17 -2.42 -13.59
C TYR A 104 -12.23 -2.82 -14.62
N ALA A 105 -13.51 -2.93 -14.23
CA ALA A 105 -14.61 -3.09 -15.18
C ALA A 105 -14.95 -1.79 -15.93
N HIS A 106 -14.53 -0.62 -15.42
CA HIS A 106 -14.89 0.66 -16.02
C HIS A 106 -13.96 1.02 -17.21
N PRO A 107 -14.51 1.29 -18.40
CA PRO A 107 -13.70 1.57 -19.60
C PRO A 107 -12.95 2.91 -19.54
N LYS A 108 -13.45 3.87 -18.74
CA LYS A 108 -12.78 5.14 -18.44
C LYS A 108 -12.34 5.17 -16.98
N ARG A 109 -11.49 4.22 -16.59
CA ARG A 109 -10.93 4.17 -15.25
C ARG A 109 -10.15 5.45 -14.94
N SER A 110 -10.29 5.95 -13.72
CA SER A 110 -9.42 6.99 -13.18
C SER A 110 -7.99 6.48 -13.01
N THR A 111 -7.06 7.32 -12.57
CA THR A 111 -5.68 6.89 -12.30
C THR A 111 -5.61 5.93 -11.10
N TYR A 112 -4.55 5.10 -11.02
CA TYR A 112 -4.35 4.23 -9.84
C TYR A 112 -4.28 5.04 -8.53
N PHE A 113 -3.86 6.31 -8.63
CA PHE A 113 -3.80 7.23 -7.51
C PHE A 113 -5.19 7.53 -6.94
N GLU A 114 -6.18 7.81 -7.80
CA GLU A 114 -7.56 8.03 -7.36
C GLU A 114 -8.16 6.76 -6.73
N PHE A 115 -7.86 5.58 -7.30
CA PHE A 115 -8.24 4.31 -6.68
C PHE A 115 -7.58 4.13 -5.31
N GLY A 116 -6.28 4.44 -5.19
CA GLY A 116 -5.55 4.38 -3.92
C GLY A 116 -6.12 5.33 -2.87
N GLN A 117 -6.45 6.57 -3.24
CA GLN A 117 -7.09 7.52 -2.33
C GLN A 117 -8.43 7.00 -1.85
N HIS A 118 -9.31 6.60 -2.78
CA HIS A 118 -10.62 6.07 -2.42
C HIS A 118 -10.50 4.85 -1.50
N PHE A 119 -9.66 3.88 -1.87
CA PHE A 119 -9.53 2.65 -1.14
C PHE A 119 -8.87 2.85 0.24
N CYS A 120 -7.77 3.61 0.32
CA CYS A 120 -7.02 3.78 1.56
C CYS A 120 -7.66 4.79 2.54
N ILE A 121 -8.38 5.80 2.03
CA ILE A 121 -9.03 6.83 2.85
C ILE A 121 -10.48 6.47 3.16
N ASP A 122 -11.29 6.15 2.15
CA ASP A 122 -12.74 6.01 2.33
C ASP A 122 -13.12 4.59 2.76
N VAL A 123 -12.56 3.58 2.09
CA VAL A 123 -12.93 2.17 2.30
C VAL A 123 -12.23 1.62 3.54
N LEU A 124 -10.90 1.69 3.59
CA LEU A 124 -10.11 1.13 4.68
C LEU A 124 -9.89 2.09 5.86
N LYS A 125 -10.03 3.40 5.63
CA LYS A 125 -9.78 4.45 6.64
C LYS A 125 -8.40 4.38 7.29
N MET A 126 -7.42 3.76 6.60
CA MET A 126 -6.03 3.68 7.09
C MET A 126 -5.33 5.04 7.01
N CYS A 127 -5.71 5.86 6.04
CA CYS A 127 -5.19 7.21 5.85
C CYS A 127 -6.08 8.30 6.49
N ALA A 128 -7.16 7.92 7.20
CA ALA A 128 -8.08 8.89 7.79
C ALA A 128 -7.34 9.78 8.82
N ALA A 129 -7.33 11.10 8.59
CA ALA A 129 -6.60 12.09 9.40
C ALA A 129 -5.05 11.93 9.40
N VAL A 130 -4.46 11.27 8.41
CA VAL A 130 -3.09 11.58 8.02
C VAL A 130 -3.19 12.84 7.18
N SER A 131 -2.92 13.99 7.78
CA SER A 131 -2.90 15.23 7.01
C SER A 131 -1.71 15.15 6.07
N HIS A 132 -1.93 15.09 4.75
CA HIS A 132 -0.91 15.52 3.77
C HIS A 132 -0.66 17.03 3.86
N LYS A 133 -0.74 17.63 5.07
CA LYS A 133 -0.15 18.94 5.31
C LYS A 133 1.33 18.73 5.08
N SER A 134 1.77 19.16 3.90
CA SER A 134 3.14 19.59 3.70
C SER A 134 3.53 20.38 4.92
N THR A 135 4.42 19.83 5.75
CA THR A 135 5.03 20.58 6.83
C THR A 135 5.76 21.72 6.16
N ASN A 136 5.10 22.87 6.08
CA ASN A 136 5.62 24.11 5.57
C ASN A 136 6.45 24.72 6.71
N GLU A 137 7.46 23.98 7.14
CA GLU A 137 8.52 24.42 8.03
C GLU A 137 9.83 23.82 7.49
N GLY A 138 10.46 24.57 6.59
CA GLY A 138 11.92 24.65 6.47
C GLY A 138 12.72 23.44 5.98
N ASN A 139 12.15 22.25 5.79
CA ASN A 139 12.91 21.05 5.42
C ASN A 139 12.29 20.36 4.20
N SER A 140 13.07 20.27 3.12
CA SER A 140 12.86 19.48 1.89
C SER A 140 11.49 18.83 1.73
N SER A 141 10.62 19.43 0.91
CA SER A 141 9.30 18.86 0.63
C SER A 141 9.40 17.79 -0.45
N LEU A 142 8.98 16.57 -0.10
CA LEU A 142 8.68 15.49 -1.04
C LEU A 142 7.45 15.90 -1.87
N HIS A 143 7.66 16.18 -3.16
CA HIS A 143 6.63 16.60 -4.09
C HIS A 143 6.34 15.47 -5.07
N PHE A 144 5.11 14.95 -5.08
CA PHE A 144 4.70 13.97 -6.06
C PHE A 144 4.49 14.64 -7.42
N ASP A 145 5.24 14.21 -8.44
CA ASP A 145 5.05 14.65 -9.81
C ASP A 145 4.05 13.73 -10.51
N SER A 146 2.90 14.28 -10.85
CA SER A 146 1.79 13.55 -11.48
C SER A 146 2.07 13.10 -12.92
N LYS A 147 3.10 13.66 -13.58
CA LYS A 147 3.50 13.26 -14.94
C LYS A 147 4.44 12.07 -14.91
N THR A 148 5.42 12.07 -14.00
CA THR A 148 6.40 10.99 -13.88
C THR A 148 5.98 9.89 -12.92
N HIS A 149 4.94 10.13 -12.11
CA HIS A 149 4.48 9.26 -11.02
C HIS A 149 5.60 8.93 -10.01
N ASP A 150 6.51 9.89 -9.84
CA ASP A 150 7.66 9.79 -8.96
C ASP A 150 7.66 10.89 -7.91
N PHE A 151 8.43 10.66 -6.86
CA PHE A 151 8.58 11.57 -5.74
C PHE A 151 9.82 12.44 -5.97
N LEU A 152 9.60 13.71 -6.30
CA LEU A 152 10.66 14.69 -6.46
C LEU A 152 10.95 15.37 -5.12
N LEU A 153 12.19 15.26 -4.62
CA LEU A 153 12.68 16.16 -3.58
C LEU A 153 12.86 17.55 -4.19
N LYS A 154 12.01 18.51 -3.78
CA LYS A 154 12.32 19.92 -3.99
C LYS A 154 13.26 20.36 -2.86
N SER A 155 14.56 20.37 -3.13
CA SER A 155 15.54 20.99 -2.22
C SER A 155 15.24 22.49 -2.15
N GLY A 156 14.97 22.98 -0.94
CA GLY A 156 14.89 24.42 -0.68
C GLY A 156 16.25 25.09 -0.96
N GLU A 157 16.22 26.37 -1.34
CA GLU A 157 17.44 27.18 -1.45
C GLU A 157 18.25 27.04 -0.15
N ASN A 158 19.52 26.64 -0.29
CA ASN A 158 20.57 26.45 0.73
C ASN A 158 20.96 25.03 1.15
N VAL A 159 20.49 23.96 0.50
CA VAL A 159 21.13 22.64 0.68
C VAL A 159 22.38 22.55 -0.20
N LYS A 160 23.56 22.77 0.38
CA LYS A 160 24.84 22.39 -0.24
C LYS A 160 24.92 20.86 -0.31
N VAL A 161 24.47 20.29 -1.43
CA VAL A 161 24.70 18.88 -1.72
C VAL A 161 26.20 18.71 -1.96
N ALA A 162 26.90 18.06 -1.04
CA ALA A 162 28.27 17.66 -1.25
C ALA A 162 28.33 16.76 -2.50
N ARG A 163 29.16 17.11 -3.48
CA ARG A 163 29.41 16.25 -4.64
C ARG A 163 29.86 14.87 -4.13
N PRO A 164 29.32 13.76 -4.67
CA PRO A 164 29.90 12.45 -4.42
C PRO A 164 31.38 12.49 -4.82
N VAL A 165 32.26 12.19 -3.87
CA VAL A 165 33.68 12.00 -4.15
C VAL A 165 33.76 10.79 -5.07
N ARG A 166 34.33 11.01 -6.24
CA ARG A 166 34.60 9.97 -7.22
C ARG A 166 35.62 9.02 -6.57
N GLU A 167 35.17 7.83 -6.16
CA GLU A 167 36.09 6.78 -5.71
C GLU A 167 37.08 6.52 -6.85
N ALA A 168 38.35 6.81 -6.59
CA ALA A 168 39.42 6.48 -7.50
C ALA A 168 39.55 4.97 -7.54
N SER A 169 39.36 4.41 -8.74
CA SER A 169 39.67 3.04 -9.08
C SER A 169 41.06 2.69 -8.58
N HIS A 170 41.13 1.72 -7.67
CA HIS A 170 42.37 1.02 -7.34
C HIS A 170 42.60 0.03 -8.49
N ASP A 171 43.37 0.45 -9.51
CA ASP A 171 43.91 -0.48 -10.49
C ASP A 171 45.09 -1.22 -9.85
N GLU A 172 44.97 -2.55 -9.83
CA GLU A 172 46.05 -3.49 -9.61
C GLU A 172 47.06 -3.41 -10.77
N LEU A 173 48.36 -3.26 -10.43
CA LEU A 173 49.51 -3.98 -11.01
C LEU A 173 50.82 -3.54 -10.35
#